data_AF-A0A1G5T0G8-F1
#
_entry.id   AF-A0A1G5T0G8-F1
#
_cell.length_a   1.000
_cell.length_b   1.000
_cell.length_c   1.000
_cell.angle_alpha   90.00
_cell.angle_beta   90.00
_cell.angle_gamma   90.00
#
_symmetry.space_group_name_H-M   'P 1'
#
loop_
_entity.id
_entity.type
_entity.pdbx_description
1 polymer ?
#
loop_
_entity_poly.entity_id
_entity_poly.type
_entity_poly.pdbx_seq_one_letter_code
_entity_poly.pdbx_strand_id
1 'polypeptide(L)'
;MGTGGWLIDSFNTITSFADAVSKHFESELEKRNLSKSVIEKQSLEELEKSLAEIDNALRDKKSFGTVRLNRTSDGRFVEDEAKGIVADAGTALLARKALIIQRIKKLQAEKIGTLKIVEKYVVDSSEKTKLLGEIDESEKKIQILSQTAHDIDSAQKQAAVKTGEQIKAEWQIQVFKERAAIWKELLQRESIASVVGALLLVLIGLALLIAMFAGVPTTNIIENSFLVLLGYFFGQTISRKTETRRDDSHTL
;
A
#
# COMPACT_ATOMS: atom_id res chain seq x y z
N MET A 1 -6.68 15.17 20.10
CA MET A 1 -6.90 13.72 20.33
C MET A 1 -7.30 13.10 19.00
N GLY A 2 -6.54 12.15 18.45
CA GLY A 2 -6.84 11.56 17.14
C GLY A 2 -5.71 10.76 16.47
N THR A 3 -4.63 10.44 17.19
CA THR A 3 -3.47 9.73 16.63
C THR A 3 -3.63 8.21 16.55
N GLY A 4 -4.64 7.64 17.21
CA GLY A 4 -4.85 6.18 17.26
C GLY A 4 -5.52 5.58 16.02
N GLY A 5 -6.43 6.31 15.36
CA GLY A 5 -7.19 5.78 14.22
C GLY A 5 -6.32 5.53 12.98
N TRP A 6 -5.30 6.37 12.77
CA TRP A 6 -4.43 6.26 11.59
C TRP A 6 -3.51 5.03 11.63
N LEU A 7 -3.04 4.65 12.82
CA LEU A 7 -2.18 3.47 12.97
C LEU A 7 -2.94 2.18 12.66
N ILE A 8 -4.18 2.06 13.13
CA ILE A 8 -5.01 0.86 12.90
C ILE A 8 -5.34 0.71 11.40
N ASP A 9 -5.66 1.81 10.72
CA ASP A 9 -5.91 1.80 9.28
C ASP A 9 -4.67 1.43 8.46
N SER A 10 -3.48 1.90 8.86
CA SER A 10 -2.24 1.53 8.17
C SER A 10 -1.90 0.04 8.31
N PHE A 11 -2.12 -0.53 9.50
CA PHE A 11 -1.84 -1.95 9.74
C PHE A 11 -2.78 -2.85 8.92
N ASN A 12 -4.09 -2.58 8.95
CA ASN A 12 -5.07 -3.34 8.16
C ASN A 12 -4.82 -3.23 6.64
N THR A 13 -4.37 -2.07 6.19
CA THR A 13 -4.02 -1.86 4.77
C THR A 13 -2.82 -2.73 4.37
N ILE A 14 -1.75 -2.74 5.18
CA ILE A 14 -0.54 -3.53 4.89
C ILE A 14 -0.83 -5.04 4.93
N THR A 15 -1.62 -5.51 5.90
CA THR A 15 -1.99 -6.93 5.99
C THR A 15 -2.85 -7.35 4.80
N SER A 16 -3.85 -6.55 4.43
CA SER A 16 -4.69 -6.85 3.25
C SER A 16 -3.89 -6.86 1.94
N PHE A 17 -2.87 -6.00 1.82
CA PHE A 17 -1.94 -6.02 0.69
C PHE A 17 -1.11 -7.31 0.69
N ALA A 18 -0.49 -7.66 1.82
CA ALA A 18 0.33 -8.87 1.94
C ALA A 18 -0.49 -10.15 1.67
N ASP A 19 -1.76 -10.18 2.09
CA ASP A 19 -2.69 -11.27 1.82
C ASP A 19 -3.02 -11.38 0.32
N ALA A 20 -3.28 -10.24 -0.34
CA ALA A 20 -3.53 -10.21 -1.78
C ALA A 20 -2.31 -10.68 -2.59
N VAL A 21 -1.10 -10.22 -2.23
CA VAL A 21 0.16 -10.67 -2.82
C VAL A 21 0.34 -12.18 -2.62
N SER A 22 0.16 -12.66 -1.38
CA SER A 22 0.31 -14.09 -1.06
C SER A 22 -0.68 -14.96 -1.84
N LYS A 23 -1.93 -14.49 -1.97
CA LYS A 23 -2.96 -15.20 -2.73
C LYS A 23 -2.63 -15.28 -4.22
N HIS A 24 -2.11 -14.20 -4.81
CA HIS A 24 -1.73 -14.19 -6.23
C HIS A 24 -0.61 -15.21 -6.51
N PHE A 25 0.42 -15.25 -5.66
CA PHE A 25 1.56 -16.15 -5.85
C PHE A 25 1.35 -17.59 -5.34
N GLU A 26 0.18 -17.92 -4.76
CA GLU A 26 -0.04 -19.23 -4.13
C GLU A 26 0.07 -20.38 -5.14
N SER A 27 -0.44 -20.22 -6.36
CA SER A 27 -0.35 -21.26 -7.39
C SER A 27 1.10 -21.55 -7.80
N GLU A 28 1.94 -20.52 -7.91
CA GLU A 28 3.38 -20.68 -8.20
C GLU A 28 4.13 -21.34 -7.04
N LEU A 29 3.77 -21.01 -5.80
CA LEU A 29 4.31 -21.66 -4.61
C LEU A 29 3.90 -23.13 -4.54
N GLU A 30 2.66 -23.44 -4.91
CA GLU A 30 2.14 -24.81 -4.93
C GLU A 30 2.89 -25.68 -5.94
N LYS A 31 3.16 -25.18 -7.15
CA LYS A 31 3.97 -25.88 -8.16
C LYS A 31 5.36 -26.28 -7.66
N ARG A 32 5.91 -25.54 -6.68
CA ARG A 32 7.21 -25.78 -6.05
C ARG A 32 7.13 -26.58 -4.75
N ASN A 33 5.96 -27.11 -4.39
CA ASN A 33 5.70 -27.77 -3.10
C ASN A 33 5.92 -26.85 -1.89
N LEU A 34 5.67 -25.55 -2.05
CA LEU A 34 5.81 -24.52 -1.01
C LEU A 34 4.46 -23.95 -0.57
N SER A 35 3.35 -24.62 -0.89
CA SER A 35 2.03 -24.22 -0.39
C SER A 35 1.92 -24.48 1.11
N LYS A 36 1.03 -23.73 1.77
CA LYS A 36 0.85 -23.85 3.23
C LYS A 36 0.51 -25.28 3.67
N SER A 37 -0.41 -25.92 2.96
CA SER A 37 -0.92 -27.26 3.28
C SER A 37 0.13 -28.35 3.09
N VAL A 38 1.05 -28.17 2.13
CA VAL A 38 2.17 -29.08 1.91
C VAL A 38 3.19 -28.93 3.03
N ILE A 39 3.60 -27.69 3.35
CA ILE A 39 4.60 -27.42 4.40
C ILE A 39 4.17 -27.99 5.75
N GLU A 40 2.89 -27.91 6.11
CA GLU A 40 2.40 -28.44 7.39
C GLU A 40 2.59 -29.96 7.54
N LYS A 41 2.56 -30.68 6.42
CA LYS A 41 2.63 -32.15 6.36
C LYS A 41 4.04 -32.70 6.11
N GLN A 42 4.98 -31.85 5.70
CA GLN A 42 6.34 -32.26 5.38
C GLN A 42 7.12 -32.77 6.59
N SER A 43 8.03 -33.70 6.34
CA SER A 43 9.01 -34.17 7.32
C SER A 43 10.10 -33.12 7.57
N LEU A 44 10.92 -33.34 8.61
CA LEU A 44 12.03 -32.43 8.94
C LEU A 44 13.01 -32.27 7.76
N GLU A 45 13.36 -33.38 7.11
CA GLU A 45 14.30 -33.42 5.98
C GLU A 45 13.71 -32.73 4.74
N GLU A 46 12.41 -32.90 4.50
CA GLU A 46 11.71 -32.22 3.42
C GLU A 46 11.64 -30.71 3.66
N LEU A 47 11.39 -30.29 4.90
CA LEU A 47 11.35 -28.87 5.27
C LEU A 47 12.72 -28.19 5.13
N GLU A 48 13.81 -28.88 5.43
CA GLU A 48 15.16 -28.36 5.20
C GLU A 48 15.43 -28.16 3.71
N LYS A 49 14.98 -29.08 2.85
CA LYS A 49 15.04 -28.92 1.39
C LYS A 49 14.16 -27.77 0.91
N SER A 50 12.93 -27.66 1.43
CA SER A 50 12.02 -26.56 1.10
C SER A 50 12.55 -25.20 1.58
N LEU A 51 13.28 -25.15 2.69
CA LEU A 51 13.95 -23.94 3.16
C LEU A 51 15.04 -23.50 2.18
N ALA A 52 15.86 -24.44 1.70
CA ALA A 52 16.88 -24.17 0.69
C ALA A 52 16.26 -23.71 -0.64
N GLU A 53 15.15 -24.33 -1.07
CA GLU A 53 14.41 -23.91 -2.27
C GLU A 53 13.84 -22.50 -2.13
N ILE A 54 13.27 -22.15 -0.97
CA ILE A 54 12.82 -20.79 -0.68
C ILE A 54 13.98 -19.79 -0.70
N ASP A 55 15.14 -20.16 -0.16
CA ASP A 55 16.31 -19.27 -0.20
C ASP A 55 16.81 -19.04 -1.62
N ASN A 56 16.74 -20.05 -2.48
CA ASN A 56 17.02 -19.89 -3.91
C ASN A 56 15.97 -19.00 -4.59
N ALA A 57 14.69 -19.21 -4.32
CA ALA A 57 13.60 -18.38 -4.83
C ALA A 57 13.71 -16.92 -4.36
N LEU A 58 14.15 -16.68 -3.13
CA LEU A 58 14.40 -15.33 -2.60
C LEU A 58 15.60 -14.63 -3.24
N ARG A 59 16.54 -15.36 -3.83
CA ARG A 59 17.65 -14.78 -4.60
C ARG A 59 17.20 -14.38 -6.01
N ASP A 60 16.28 -15.14 -6.60
CA ASP A 60 15.72 -14.87 -7.92
C ASP A 60 14.21 -14.55 -7.89
N LYS A 61 13.84 -13.53 -7.10
CA LYS A 61 12.44 -13.12 -6.92
C LYS A 61 11.77 -12.70 -8.23
N LYS A 62 12.56 -12.22 -9.20
CA LYS A 62 12.07 -11.72 -10.49
C LYS A 62 11.51 -12.84 -11.37
N SER A 63 11.97 -14.08 -11.18
CA SER A 63 11.46 -15.24 -11.91
C SER A 63 9.98 -15.54 -11.64
N PHE A 64 9.43 -15.07 -10.51
CA PHE A 64 8.02 -15.22 -10.17
C PHE A 64 7.12 -14.16 -10.83
N GLY A 65 7.71 -13.14 -11.46
CA GLY A 65 6.98 -12.02 -12.01
C GLY A 65 6.56 -10.99 -10.96
N THR A 66 5.62 -10.12 -11.35
CA THR A 66 5.10 -9.05 -10.51
C THR A 66 3.59 -8.93 -10.69
N VAL A 67 2.89 -8.57 -9.62
CA VAL A 67 1.45 -8.27 -9.66
C VAL A 67 1.23 -6.78 -9.45
N ARG A 68 0.24 -6.19 -10.12
CA ARG A 68 -0.24 -4.85 -9.81
C ARG A 68 -1.51 -4.94 -8.99
N LEU A 69 -1.49 -4.31 -7.81
CA LEU A 69 -2.61 -4.31 -6.89
C LEU A 69 -3.14 -2.90 -6.72
N ASN A 70 -4.43 -2.74 -6.96
CA ASN A 70 -5.14 -1.50 -6.74
C ASN A 70 -6.03 -1.61 -5.51
N ARG A 71 -6.17 -0.52 -4.77
CA ARG A 71 -6.99 -0.46 -3.56
C ARG A 71 -8.43 -0.10 -3.93
N THR A 72 -9.37 -0.96 -3.56
CA THR A 72 -10.81 -0.72 -3.74
C THR A 72 -11.35 0.23 -2.68
N SER A 73 -12.54 0.79 -2.91
CA SER A 73 -13.21 1.74 -2.00
C SER A 73 -13.54 1.15 -0.62
N ASP A 74 -13.69 -0.16 -0.53
CA ASP A 74 -13.86 -0.93 0.71
C ASP A 74 -12.53 -1.24 1.41
N GLY A 75 -11.41 -0.74 0.89
CA GLY A 75 -10.08 -0.86 1.48
C GLY A 75 -9.32 -2.14 1.14
N ARG A 76 -9.89 -3.07 0.37
CA ARG A 76 -9.22 -4.30 -0.08
C ARG A 76 -8.27 -4.03 -1.24
N PHE A 77 -7.35 -4.96 -1.50
CA PHE A 77 -6.50 -4.94 -2.69
C PHE A 77 -6.98 -5.99 -3.69
N VAL A 78 -7.11 -5.57 -4.94
CA VAL A 78 -7.47 -6.43 -6.08
C VAL A 78 -6.46 -6.23 -7.20
N GLU A 79 -6.31 -7.25 -8.04
CA GLU A 79 -5.43 -7.18 -9.19
C GLU A 79 -5.99 -6.22 -10.25
N ASP A 80 -5.14 -5.34 -10.77
CA ASP A 80 -5.48 -4.33 -11.79
C ASP A 80 -4.28 -4.15 -12.71
N GLU A 81 -4.42 -4.61 -13.97
CA GLU A 81 -3.33 -4.59 -14.94
C GLU A 81 -2.86 -3.17 -15.29
N ALA A 82 -3.75 -2.19 -15.18
CA ALA A 82 -3.54 -0.82 -15.66
C ALA A 82 -3.04 0.13 -14.57
N LYS A 83 -3.46 -0.06 -13.31
CA LYS A 83 -3.18 0.87 -12.21
C LYS A 83 -2.87 0.13 -10.91
N GLY A 84 -2.09 0.78 -10.03
CA GLY A 84 -1.84 0.31 -8.67
C GLY A 84 -0.38 -0.04 -8.40
N ILE A 85 -0.14 -0.51 -7.18
CA ILE A 85 1.18 -0.77 -6.64
C ILE A 85 1.72 -2.06 -7.23
N VAL A 86 2.93 -2.00 -7.76
CA VAL A 86 3.65 -3.19 -8.25
C VAL A 86 4.26 -3.93 -7.06
N ALA A 87 3.90 -5.19 -6.90
CA ALA A 87 4.43 -6.09 -5.87
C ALA A 87 5.17 -7.26 -6.53
N ASP A 88 6.30 -7.66 -5.94
CA ASP A 88 7.00 -8.90 -6.28
C ASP A 88 6.62 -10.03 -5.32
N ALA A 89 7.07 -11.25 -5.62
CA ALA A 89 6.83 -12.42 -4.78
C ALA A 89 7.60 -12.40 -3.44
N GLY A 90 8.45 -11.38 -3.20
CA GLY A 90 9.35 -11.34 -2.05
C GLY A 90 8.63 -11.40 -0.71
N THR A 91 7.52 -10.68 -0.57
CA THR A 91 6.72 -10.69 0.67
C THR A 91 6.11 -12.07 0.92
N ALA A 92 5.54 -12.70 -0.11
CA ALA A 92 4.96 -14.04 -0.02
C ALA A 92 6.03 -15.09 0.31
N LEU A 93 7.19 -15.03 -0.33
CA LEU A 93 8.32 -15.93 -0.09
C LEU A 93 8.87 -15.80 1.33
N LEU A 94 9.00 -14.58 1.86
CA LEU A 94 9.43 -14.35 3.25
C LEU A 94 8.41 -14.92 4.24
N ALA A 95 7.11 -14.74 4.00
CA ALA A 95 6.06 -15.32 4.82
C ALA A 95 6.11 -16.85 4.83
N ARG A 96 6.35 -17.47 3.66
CA ARG A 96 6.55 -18.92 3.55
C ARG A 96 7.82 -19.38 4.25
N LYS A 97 8.93 -18.65 4.14
CA LYS A 97 10.17 -18.93 4.88
C LYS A 97 9.94 -18.99 6.39
N ALA A 98 9.23 -18.00 6.92
CA ALA A 98 8.89 -17.95 8.35
C ALA A 98 8.07 -19.17 8.78
N LEU A 99 7.09 -19.59 7.97
CA LEU A 99 6.25 -20.75 8.25
C LEU A 99 7.06 -22.06 8.26
N ILE A 100 7.96 -22.25 7.29
CA ILE A 100 8.87 -23.42 7.27
C ILE A 100 9.72 -23.46 8.53
N ILE A 101 10.38 -22.35 8.89
CA ILE A 101 11.24 -22.27 10.08
C ILE A 101 10.44 -22.57 11.36
N GLN A 102 9.23 -22.02 11.47
CA GLN A 102 8.35 -22.31 12.60
C GLN A 102 8.03 -23.81 12.69
N ARG A 103 7.77 -24.46 11.56
CA ARG A 103 7.48 -25.91 11.51
C ARG A 103 8.70 -26.75 11.87
N ILE A 104 9.88 -26.41 11.34
CA ILE A 104 11.16 -27.07 11.68
C ILE A 104 11.40 -26.97 13.19
N LYS A 105 11.26 -25.78 13.78
CA LYS A 105 11.42 -25.58 15.23
C LYS A 105 10.49 -26.47 16.04
N LYS A 106 9.21 -26.56 15.63
CA LYS A 106 8.23 -27.42 16.29
C LYS A 106 8.62 -28.89 16.24
N LEU A 107 8.98 -29.40 15.06
CA LEU A 107 9.39 -30.80 14.88
C LEU A 107 10.69 -31.12 15.62
N GLN A 108 11.67 -30.22 15.63
CA GLN A 108 12.90 -30.42 16.39
C GLN A 108 12.63 -30.43 17.90
N ALA A 109 11.74 -29.57 18.41
CA ALA A 109 11.36 -29.60 19.81
C ALA A 109 10.68 -30.93 20.20
N GLU A 110 9.80 -31.46 19.33
CA GLU A 110 9.17 -32.77 19.51
C GLU A 110 10.22 -33.92 19.50
N LYS A 111 11.21 -33.86 18.59
CA LYS A 111 12.33 -34.81 18.54
C LYS A 111 13.15 -34.77 19.83
N ILE A 112 13.54 -33.58 20.29
CA ILE A 112 14.30 -33.40 21.54
C ILE A 112 13.51 -33.96 22.73
N GLY A 113 12.20 -33.69 22.80
CA GLY A 113 11.33 -34.25 23.85
C GLY A 113 11.37 -35.77 23.88
N THR A 114 11.29 -36.41 22.72
CA THR A 114 11.39 -37.87 22.59
C THR A 114 12.78 -38.39 23.00
N LEU A 115 13.85 -37.74 22.54
CA LEU A 115 15.23 -38.13 22.89
C LEU A 115 15.50 -37.99 24.40
N LYS A 116 14.99 -36.93 25.04
CA LYS A 116 15.09 -36.74 26.50
C LYS A 116 14.32 -37.79 27.30
N ILE A 117 13.25 -38.37 26.73
CA ILE A 117 12.55 -39.49 27.36
C ILE A 117 13.42 -40.75 27.24
N VAL A 118 13.94 -41.05 26.04
CA VAL A 118 14.80 -42.22 25.80
C VAL A 118 16.06 -42.17 26.66
N GLU A 119 16.70 -41.01 26.77
CA GLU A 119 17.92 -40.79 27.58
C GLU A 119 17.76 -41.21 29.05
N LYS A 120 16.56 -41.10 29.63
CA LYS A 120 16.28 -41.53 31.01
C LYS A 120 16.31 -43.05 31.20
N TYR A 121 16.10 -43.82 30.14
CA TYR A 121 16.02 -45.28 30.19
C TYR A 121 17.27 -45.98 29.64
N VAL A 122 18.19 -45.24 29.01
CA VAL A 122 19.45 -45.81 28.49
C VAL A 122 20.45 -45.98 29.63
N VAL A 123 20.84 -47.23 29.88
CA VAL A 123 21.80 -47.63 30.92
C VAL A 123 23.24 -47.55 30.40
N ASP A 124 23.45 -47.78 29.10
CA ASP A 124 24.78 -47.75 28.49
C ASP A 124 25.33 -46.32 28.42
N SER A 125 26.52 -46.11 29.00
CA SER A 125 27.15 -44.79 29.09
C SER A 125 27.59 -44.23 27.74
N SER A 126 27.92 -45.09 26.77
CA SER A 126 28.35 -44.69 25.42
C SER A 126 27.16 -44.22 24.60
N GLU A 127 26.06 -44.99 24.61
CA GLU A 127 24.81 -44.61 23.95
C GLU A 127 24.20 -43.35 24.56
N LYS A 128 24.25 -43.23 25.88
CA LYS A 128 23.80 -42.02 26.59
C LYS A 128 24.56 -40.77 26.15
N THR A 129 25.88 -40.87 25.99
CA THR A 129 26.72 -39.75 25.55
C THR A 129 26.37 -39.33 24.12
N LYS A 130 26.11 -40.29 23.22
CA LYS A 130 25.67 -40.01 21.84
C LYS A 130 24.31 -39.30 21.81
N LEU A 131 23.34 -39.77 22.60
CA LEU A 131 22.01 -39.13 22.71
C LEU A 131 22.09 -37.70 23.24
N LEU A 132 22.92 -37.46 24.26
CA LEU A 132 23.15 -36.10 24.78
C LEU A 132 23.78 -35.19 23.71
N GLY A 133 24.69 -35.71 22.90
CA GLY A 133 25.26 -35.00 21.75
C GLY A 133 24.21 -34.61 20.71
N GLU A 134 23.31 -35.53 20.34
CA GLU A 134 22.21 -35.22 19.40
C GLU A 134 21.22 -34.20 19.95
N ILE A 135 20.95 -34.24 21.26
CA ILE A 135 20.10 -33.26 21.94
C ILE A 135 20.75 -31.87 21.88
N ASP A 136 22.03 -31.74 22.25
CA ASP A 136 22.76 -30.46 22.21
C ASP A 136 22.85 -29.90 20.79
N GLU A 137 23.10 -30.74 19.78
CA GLU A 137 23.11 -30.32 18.38
C GLU A 137 21.73 -29.79 17.95
N SER A 138 20.66 -30.50 18.33
CA SER A 138 19.29 -30.10 18.00
C SER A 138 18.89 -28.79 18.72
N GLU A 139 19.30 -28.60 19.98
CA GLU A 139 19.06 -27.37 20.73
C GLU A 139 19.79 -26.17 20.09
N LYS A 140 21.05 -26.35 19.65
CA LYS A 140 21.78 -25.32 18.90
C LYS A 140 21.09 -24.98 17.58
N LYS A 141 20.58 -25.96 16.84
CA LYS A 141 19.81 -25.72 15.61
C LYS A 141 18.55 -24.89 15.89
N ILE A 142 17.78 -25.20 16.94
CA ILE A 142 16.62 -24.39 17.35
C ILE A 142 17.03 -22.95 17.69
N GLN A 143 18.17 -22.76 18.36
CA GLN A 143 18.67 -21.42 18.69
C GLN A 143 19.00 -20.61 17.43
N ILE A 144 19.73 -21.20 16.48
CA ILE A 144 20.05 -20.57 15.19
C ILE A 144 18.77 -20.21 14.43
N LEU A 145 17.83 -21.16 14.32
CA LEU A 145 16.55 -20.95 13.66
C LEU A 145 15.71 -19.85 14.34
N SER A 146 15.84 -19.69 15.65
CA SER A 146 15.17 -18.61 16.40
C SER A 146 15.76 -17.25 16.05
N GLN A 147 17.08 -17.15 15.91
CA GLN A 147 17.72 -15.93 15.44
C GLN A 147 17.30 -15.61 13.99
N THR A 148 17.32 -16.61 13.10
CA THR A 148 16.87 -16.44 11.72
C THR A 148 15.41 -16.01 11.62
N ALA A 149 14.53 -16.55 12.48
CA ALA A 149 13.13 -16.14 12.54
C ALA A 149 12.98 -14.67 12.96
N HIS A 150 13.79 -14.21 13.92
CA HIS A 150 13.82 -12.80 14.31
C HIS A 150 14.30 -11.89 13.17
N ASP A 151 15.34 -12.31 12.44
CA ASP A 151 15.86 -11.55 11.31
C ASP A 151 14.82 -11.46 10.19
N ILE A 152 14.06 -12.52 9.93
CA ILE A 152 12.96 -12.52 8.95
C ILE A 152 11.82 -11.59 9.39
N ASP A 153 11.44 -11.59 10.67
CA ASP A 153 10.43 -10.66 11.19
C ASP A 153 10.87 -9.21 11.00
N SER A 154 12.15 -8.91 11.26
CA SER A 154 12.72 -7.59 11.03
C SER A 154 12.69 -7.19 9.55
N ALA A 155 13.01 -8.14 8.65
CA ALA A 155 12.98 -7.94 7.21
C ALA A 155 11.55 -7.72 6.69
N GLN A 156 10.58 -8.47 7.21
CA GLN A 156 9.16 -8.29 6.91
C GLN A 156 8.65 -6.92 7.37
N LYS A 157 9.03 -6.47 8.57
CA LYS A 157 8.68 -5.13 9.08
C LYS A 157 9.25 -4.03 8.19
N GLN A 158 10.52 -4.14 7.78
CA GLN A 158 11.13 -3.16 6.88
C GLN A 158 10.46 -3.15 5.50
N ALA A 159 10.13 -4.32 4.96
CA ALA A 159 9.38 -4.43 3.70
C ALA A 159 8.00 -3.78 3.84
N ALA A 160 7.27 -4.06 4.92
CA ALA A 160 5.97 -3.48 5.22
C ALA A 160 6.02 -1.94 5.31
N VAL A 161 7.05 -1.37 5.95
CA VAL A 161 7.23 0.09 6.02
C VAL A 161 7.42 0.68 4.62
N LYS A 162 8.32 0.12 3.80
CA LYS A 162 8.57 0.58 2.43
C LYS A 162 7.32 0.49 1.56
N THR A 163 6.60 -0.63 1.65
CA THR A 163 5.33 -0.82 0.94
C THR A 163 4.26 0.18 1.41
N GLY A 164 4.17 0.44 2.71
CA GLY A 164 3.26 1.43 3.27
C GLY A 164 3.54 2.85 2.75
N GLU A 165 4.81 3.23 2.63
CA GLU A 165 5.21 4.50 2.02
C GLU A 165 4.83 4.59 0.53
N GLN A 166 5.02 3.52 -0.24
CA GLN A 166 4.62 3.45 -1.65
C GLN A 166 3.10 3.55 -1.82
N ILE A 167 2.33 2.78 -1.04
CA ILE A 167 0.86 2.84 -1.03
C ILE A 167 0.39 4.28 -0.77
N LYS A 168 1.01 4.95 0.21
CA LYS A 168 0.66 6.33 0.57
C LYS A 168 0.98 7.32 -0.55
N ALA A 169 2.16 7.19 -1.18
CA ALA A 169 2.57 8.06 -2.27
C ALA A 169 1.64 7.92 -3.49
N GLU A 170 1.30 6.69 -3.87
CA GLU A 170 0.37 6.45 -4.98
C GLU A 170 -1.02 6.98 -4.71
N TRP A 171 -1.53 6.80 -3.48
CA TRP A 171 -2.83 7.35 -3.09
C TRP A 171 -2.87 8.87 -3.20
N GLN A 172 -1.82 9.57 -2.76
CA GLN A 172 -1.72 11.02 -2.91
C GLN A 172 -1.75 11.47 -4.38
N ILE A 173 -1.06 10.73 -5.26
CA ILE A 173 -1.07 11.00 -6.70
C ILE A 173 -2.47 10.79 -7.29
N GLN A 174 -3.19 9.73 -6.89
CA GLN A 174 -4.55 9.47 -7.37
C GLN A 174 -5.51 10.59 -6.94
N VAL A 175 -5.52 10.96 -5.66
CA VAL A 175 -6.35 12.06 -5.14
C VAL A 175 -6.02 13.38 -5.84
N PHE A 176 -4.74 13.64 -6.12
CA PHE A 176 -4.34 14.84 -6.86
C PHE A 176 -4.87 14.83 -8.29
N LYS A 177 -4.79 13.69 -8.99
CA LYS A 177 -5.32 13.53 -10.36
C LYS A 177 -6.83 13.73 -10.42
N GLU A 178 -7.58 13.17 -9.48
CA GLU A 178 -9.04 13.34 -9.39
C GLU A 178 -9.40 14.80 -9.15
N ARG A 179 -8.73 15.47 -8.21
CA ARG A 179 -8.92 16.90 -7.98
C ARG A 179 -8.59 17.69 -9.24
N ALA A 180 -7.44 17.46 -9.85
CA ALA A 180 -7.02 18.17 -11.05
C ALA A 180 -8.00 17.96 -12.22
N ALA A 181 -8.60 16.77 -12.35
CA ALA A 181 -9.62 16.49 -13.35
C ALA A 181 -10.89 17.33 -13.11
N ILE A 182 -11.36 17.42 -11.86
CA ILE A 182 -12.51 18.28 -11.49
C ILE A 182 -12.20 19.75 -11.79
N TRP A 183 -11.01 20.23 -11.41
CA TRP A 183 -10.57 21.59 -11.73
C TRP A 183 -10.53 21.83 -13.24
N LYS A 184 -10.03 20.87 -14.02
CA LYS A 184 -10.00 20.93 -15.48
C LYS A 184 -11.41 20.98 -16.08
N GLU A 185 -12.35 20.18 -15.59
CA GLU A 185 -13.74 20.21 -16.05
C GLU A 185 -14.42 21.55 -15.73
N LEU A 186 -14.16 22.14 -14.55
CA LEU A 186 -14.66 23.46 -14.21
C LEU A 186 -14.06 24.55 -15.11
N LEU A 187 -12.75 24.52 -15.36
CA LEU A 187 -12.04 25.40 -16.29
C LEU A 187 -12.52 25.27 -17.75
N GLN A 188 -13.04 24.10 -18.13
CA GLN A 188 -13.61 23.87 -19.46
C GLN A 188 -15.08 24.29 -19.57
N ARG A 189 -15.85 24.17 -18.47
CA ARG A 189 -17.27 24.55 -18.44
C ARG A 189 -17.48 26.06 -18.31
N GLU A 190 -16.62 26.76 -17.59
CA GLU A 190 -16.62 28.21 -17.56
C GLU A 190 -15.72 28.74 -18.68
N SER A 191 -16.27 29.58 -19.57
CA SER A 191 -15.50 30.21 -20.65
C SER A 191 -14.22 30.80 -20.08
N ILE A 192 -13.07 30.53 -20.70
CA ILE A 192 -11.77 31.14 -20.35
C ILE A 192 -11.91 32.67 -20.19
N ALA A 193 -12.83 33.29 -20.94
CA ALA A 193 -13.15 34.71 -20.83
C ALA A 193 -13.74 35.11 -19.45
N SER A 194 -14.57 34.29 -18.80
CA SER A 194 -15.10 34.61 -17.47
C SER A 194 -14.05 34.50 -16.37
N VAL A 195 -13.16 33.50 -16.45
CA VAL A 195 -12.05 33.34 -15.51
C VAL A 195 -11.04 34.48 -15.64
N VAL A 196 -10.64 34.80 -16.88
CA VAL A 196 -9.75 35.93 -17.17
C VAL A 196 -10.37 37.25 -16.72
N GLY A 197 -11.67 37.44 -16.98
CA GLY A 197 -12.41 38.61 -16.55
C GLY A 197 -12.48 38.78 -15.04
N ALA A 198 -12.80 37.71 -14.30
CA ALA A 198 -12.82 37.71 -12.84
C ALA A 198 -11.43 38.03 -12.25
N LEU A 199 -10.37 37.45 -12.80
CA LEU A 199 -8.99 37.74 -12.38
C LEU A 199 -8.62 39.20 -12.63
N LEU A 200 -8.98 39.75 -13.79
CA LEU A 200 -8.73 41.15 -14.15
C LEU A 200 -9.49 42.09 -13.20
N LEU A 201 -10.72 41.73 -12.83
CA LEU A 201 -11.56 42.49 -11.90
C LEU A 201 -10.99 42.47 -10.48
N VAL A 202 -10.46 41.35 -10.02
CA VAL A 202 -9.75 41.24 -8.73
C VAL A 202 -8.48 42.10 -8.72
N LEU A 203 -7.68 42.07 -9.80
CA LEU A 203 -6.46 42.89 -9.90
C LEU A 203 -6.76 44.38 -9.92
N ILE A 204 -7.75 44.82 -10.70
CA ILE A 204 -8.19 46.22 -10.73
C ILE A 204 -8.74 46.63 -9.36
N GLY A 205 -9.56 45.78 -8.73
CA GLY A 205 -10.08 46.03 -7.39
C GLY A 205 -8.98 46.19 -6.35
N LEU A 206 -7.96 45.33 -6.39
CA LEU A 206 -6.80 45.41 -5.49
C LEU A 206 -5.98 46.68 -5.74
N ALA A 207 -5.76 47.05 -7.01
CA ALA A 207 -5.05 48.27 -7.38
C ALA A 207 -5.79 49.53 -6.90
N LEU A 208 -7.12 49.57 -7.04
CA LEU A 208 -7.96 50.66 -6.52
C LEU A 208 -7.91 50.72 -4.99
N LEU A 209 -7.95 49.57 -4.31
CA LEU A 209 -7.84 49.49 -2.86
C LEU A 209 -6.48 50.05 -2.38
N ILE A 210 -5.38 49.70 -3.05
CA ILE A 210 -4.05 50.24 -2.75
C ILE A 210 -3.98 51.75 -3.03
N ALA A 211 -4.52 52.22 -4.17
CA ALA A 211 -4.54 53.63 -4.53
C ALA A 211 -5.29 54.49 -3.50
N MET A 212 -6.39 53.97 -2.95
CA MET A 212 -7.17 54.63 -1.90
C MET A 212 -6.35 54.83 -0.62
N PHE A 213 -5.54 53.85 -0.22
CA PHE A 213 -4.64 53.99 0.94
C PHE A 213 -3.43 54.88 0.65
N ALA A 214 -2.97 54.96 -0.61
CA ALA A 214 -1.85 55.79 -1.01
C ALA A 214 -2.22 57.27 -1.23
N GLY A 215 -3.51 57.63 -1.16
CA GLY A 215 -3.98 59.00 -1.41
C GLY A 215 -3.78 59.46 -2.86
N VAL A 216 -3.60 58.52 -3.79
CA VAL A 216 -3.44 58.84 -5.21
C VAL A 216 -4.84 59.07 -5.80
N PRO A 217 -5.11 60.23 -6.43
CA PRO A 217 -6.41 60.48 -7.04
C PRO A 217 -6.64 59.46 -8.16
N THR A 218 -7.69 58.64 -8.02
CA THR A 218 -8.12 57.69 -9.04
C THR A 218 -8.74 58.46 -10.21
N THR A 219 -8.31 58.16 -11.43
CA THR A 219 -8.88 58.80 -12.63
C THR A 219 -10.32 58.30 -12.81
N ASN A 220 -11.29 59.21 -12.98
CA ASN A 220 -12.71 58.88 -13.23
C ASN A 220 -12.92 57.84 -14.35
N ILE A 221 -11.97 57.74 -15.29
CA ILE A 221 -11.96 56.74 -16.36
C ILE A 221 -11.90 55.30 -15.79
N ILE A 222 -11.07 55.05 -14.77
CA ILE A 222 -10.88 53.72 -14.19
C ILE A 222 -12.12 53.29 -13.41
N GLU A 223 -12.72 54.20 -12.64
CA GLU A 223 -13.95 53.93 -11.88
C GLU A 223 -15.13 53.61 -12.81
N ASN A 224 -15.29 54.40 -13.88
CA ASN A 224 -16.33 54.18 -14.87
C ASN A 224 -16.11 52.88 -15.66
N SER A 225 -14.87 52.59 -16.07
CA SER A 225 -14.54 51.33 -16.75
C SER A 225 -14.75 50.11 -15.87
N PHE A 226 -14.46 50.21 -14.57
CA PHE A 226 -14.70 49.13 -13.61
C PHE A 226 -16.20 48.83 -13.47
N LEU A 227 -17.04 49.86 -13.33
CA LEU A 227 -18.50 49.70 -13.25
C LEU A 227 -19.09 49.08 -14.53
N VAL A 228 -18.59 49.46 -15.70
CA VAL A 228 -19.02 48.86 -16.98
C VAL A 228 -18.63 47.38 -17.07
N LEU A 229 -17.40 47.02 -16.67
CA LEU A 229 -16.95 45.63 -16.62
C LEU A 229 -17.82 44.81 -15.67
N LEU A 230 -18.10 45.37 -14.48
CA LEU A 230 -18.91 44.74 -13.45
C LEU A 230 -20.35 44.52 -13.92
N GLY A 231 -20.95 45.53 -14.56
CA GLY A 231 -22.28 45.45 -15.18
C GLY A 231 -22.37 44.39 -16.29
N TYR A 232 -21.33 44.26 -17.11
CA TYR A 232 -21.26 43.21 -18.13
C TYR A 232 -21.24 41.80 -17.52
N PHE A 233 -20.42 41.57 -16.49
CA PHE A 233 -20.35 40.26 -15.81
C PHE A 233 -21.66 39.91 -15.08
N PHE A 234 -22.28 40.87 -14.39
CA PHE A 234 -23.57 40.64 -13.74
C PHE A 234 -24.74 40.53 -14.72
N GLY A 235 -24.69 41.21 -15.88
CA GLY A 235 -25.68 41.06 -16.94
C GLY A 235 -25.66 39.67 -17.59
N GLN A 236 -24.46 39.09 -17.77
CA GLN A 236 -24.31 37.76 -18.36
C GLN A 236 -24.79 36.61 -17.46
N THR A 237 -24.68 36.73 -16.13
CA THR A 237 -25.16 35.69 -15.21
C THR A 237 -26.68 35.59 -15.16
N ILE A 238 -27.39 36.70 -15.44
CA ILE A 238 -28.86 36.73 -15.46
C ILE A 238 -29.41 36.17 -16.78
N SER A 239 -28.80 36.45 -17.94
CA SER A 239 -29.29 35.94 -19.24
C SER A 239 -29.27 34.42 -19.36
N ARG A 240 -28.31 33.72 -18.73
CA ARG A 240 -28.24 32.25 -18.80
C ARG A 240 -29.38 31.53 -18.08
N LYS A 241 -30.02 32.15 -17.09
CA LYS A 241 -31.11 31.52 -16.31
C LYS A 241 -32.44 31.47 -17.08
N THR A 242 -32.59 32.29 -18.12
CA THR A 242 -33.83 32.39 -18.90
C THR A 242 -33.86 31.38 -20.06
N GLU A 243 -32.70 30.96 -20.56
CA GLU A 243 -32.59 30.06 -21.70
C GLU A 243 -32.86 28.59 -21.32
N THR A 244 -32.45 28.16 -20.12
CA THR A 244 -32.74 26.81 -19.60
C THR A 244 -34.22 26.57 -19.29
N ARG A 245 -35.06 27.62 -19.19
CA ARG A 245 -36.50 27.49 -18.88
C ARG A 245 -37.40 27.47 -20.11
N ARG A 246 -36.84 27.64 -21.32
CA ARG A 246 -37.60 27.64 -22.58
C ARG A 246 -37.64 26.29 -23.29
N ASP A 247 -36.78 25.35 -22.91
CA ASP A 247 -36.69 24.02 -23.53
C ASP A 247 -37.62 22.98 -22.86
N ASP A 248 -38.14 23.26 -21.67
CA ASP A 248 -39.06 22.34 -20.94
C ASP A 248 -40.54 22.52 -21.35
N SER A 249 -40.86 23.40 -22.31
CA SER A 249 -42.24 23.69 -22.73
C SER A 249 -42.68 23.08 -24.07
N HIS A 250 -41.86 22.22 -24.68
CA HIS A 250 -42.19 21.52 -25.93
C HIS A 250 -42.07 19.99 -25.81
N THR A 251 -42.72 19.41 -24.80
CA THR A 251 -43.07 17.98 -24.76
C THR A 251 -44.43 17.79 -24.09
N LEU A 252 -45.50 18.16 -24.80
CA LEU A 252 -46.84 17.57 -24.66
C LEU A 252 -47.45 17.41 -26.06
#